data_AF-A0A6S8YEV9-F1
#
_entry.id   AF-A0A6S8YEV9-F1
#
_cell.length_a   1.000
_cell.length_b   1.000
_cell.length_c   1.000
_cell.angle_alpha   90.00
_cell.angle_beta   90.00
_cell.angle_gamma   90.00
#
_symmetry.space_group_name_H-M   'P 1'
#
loop_
_entity.id
_entity.type
_entity.pdbx_description
1 polymer ?
#
loop_
_entity_poly.entity_id
_entity_poly.type
_entity_poly.pdbx_seq_one_letter_code
_entity_poly.pdbx_strand_id
1 'polypeptide(L)'
;MNALTRTAMSAIPRARAMTATRSASSATKPGTGFSSLAELKNNVWLSDPGAYPVIAVLVFATGMCTAYGTRTLMNNPDVRINMGKRQQLVRTWEGPGKYFFPN
;
A
#
# COMPACT_ATOMS: atom_id res chain seq x y z
N MET A 1 -27.56 6.16 -58.93
CA MET A 1 -26.25 6.83 -58.95
C MET A 1 -25.40 6.44 -57.73
N ASN A 2 -25.17 5.14 -57.45
CA ASN A 2 -24.45 4.70 -56.23
C ASN A 2 -23.33 3.67 -56.51
N ALA A 3 -22.84 3.59 -57.76
CA ALA A 3 -21.80 2.63 -58.14
C ALA A 3 -20.38 3.10 -57.78
N LEU A 4 -20.14 4.42 -57.72
CA LEU A 4 -18.85 5.01 -57.33
C LEU A 4 -18.55 4.91 -55.83
N THR A 5 -19.55 4.69 -54.98
CA THR A 5 -19.37 4.63 -53.52
C THR A 5 -18.94 3.24 -53.04
N ARG A 6 -19.22 2.17 -53.80
CA ARG A 6 -18.84 0.79 -53.41
C ARG A 6 -17.40 0.41 -53.78
N THR A 7 -16.79 1.09 -54.74
CA THR A 7 -15.39 0.85 -55.16
C THR A 7 -14.36 1.58 -54.30
N ALA A 8 -14.77 2.60 -53.52
CA ALA A 8 -13.86 3.31 -52.61
C ALA A 8 -13.60 2.58 -51.27
N MET A 9 -14.42 1.58 -50.90
CA MET A 9 -14.25 0.83 -49.65
C MET A 9 -13.24 -0.34 -49.72
N SER A 10 -12.68 -0.66 -50.89
CA SER A 10 -11.65 -1.71 -51.02
C SER A 10 -10.21 -1.18 -51.06
N ALA A 11 -10.01 0.14 -50.93
CA ALA A 11 -8.70 0.80 -51.02
C ALA A 11 -8.25 1.46 -49.70
N ILE A 12 -8.88 1.13 -48.57
CA ILE A 12 -8.35 1.47 -47.26
C ILE A 12 -7.44 0.30 -46.86
N PRO A 13 -6.10 0.45 -46.84
CA PRO A 13 -5.27 -0.52 -46.16
C PRO A 13 -5.76 -0.52 -44.72
N ARG A 14 -6.41 -1.60 -44.31
CA ARG A 14 -6.70 -1.88 -42.90
C ARG A 14 -5.33 -2.00 -42.25
N ALA A 15 -4.78 -0.86 -41.84
CA ALA A 15 -3.59 -0.80 -41.02
C ALA A 15 -3.89 -1.76 -39.88
N ARG A 16 -3.20 -2.90 -39.89
CA ARG A 16 -3.21 -3.81 -38.75
C ARG A 16 -2.88 -2.91 -37.58
N ALA A 17 -3.84 -2.78 -36.67
CA ALA A 17 -3.54 -2.33 -35.34
C ALA A 17 -2.52 -3.34 -34.79
N MET A 18 -1.24 -3.09 -35.04
CA MET A 18 -0.19 -3.45 -34.10
C MET A 18 -0.40 -2.52 -32.92
N THR A 19 -1.49 -2.74 -32.19
CA THR A 19 -1.37 -2.73 -30.75
C THR A 19 -0.29 -3.76 -30.50
N ALA A 20 0.95 -3.29 -30.40
CA ALA A 20 1.98 -3.99 -29.68
C ALA A 20 1.39 -4.12 -28.28
N THR A 21 0.62 -5.19 -28.07
CA THR A 21 0.46 -5.80 -26.76
C THR A 21 1.89 -6.06 -26.37
N ARG A 22 2.48 -5.10 -25.65
CA ARG A 22 3.67 -5.32 -24.88
C ARG A 22 3.23 -6.39 -23.89
N SER A 23 3.39 -7.64 -24.30
CA SER A 23 3.57 -8.74 -23.40
C SER A 23 4.85 -8.41 -22.65
N ALA A 24 4.73 -7.53 -21.64
CA ALA A 24 5.70 -7.46 -20.57
C ALA A 24 5.52 -8.76 -19.81
N SER A 25 6.14 -9.80 -20.35
CA SER A 25 6.41 -11.04 -19.66
C SER A 25 7.47 -10.76 -18.60
N SER A 26 7.08 -10.08 -17.54
CA SER A 26 7.67 -10.31 -16.23
C SER A 26 6.71 -11.25 -15.53
N ALA A 27 6.89 -12.54 -15.83
CA ALA A 27 6.46 -13.62 -14.95
C ALA A 27 7.21 -13.43 -13.63
N THR A 28 6.78 -12.47 -12.82
CA THR A 28 7.07 -12.46 -11.40
C THR A 28 6.35 -13.69 -10.88
N LYS A 29 7.07 -14.81 -10.78
CA LYS A 29 6.63 -15.91 -9.93
C LYS A 29 6.15 -15.26 -8.63
N PRO A 30 4.95 -15.57 -8.12
CA PRO A 30 4.51 -15.11 -6.81
C PRO A 30 5.39 -15.82 -5.78
N GLY A 31 6.62 -15.36 -5.64
CA GLY A 31 7.59 -15.85 -4.70
C GLY A 31 7.19 -15.33 -3.33
N THR A 32 6.89 -16.26 -2.45
CA THR A 32 6.75 -16.03 -1.01
C THR A 32 8.09 -15.51 -0.47
N GLY A 33 8.30 -14.19 -0.54
CA GLY A 33 9.48 -13.53 0.02
C GLY A 33 10.78 -13.73 -0.78
N PHE A 34 11.80 -12.97 -0.40
CA PHE A 34 13.17 -13.09 -0.94
C PHE A 34 13.92 -14.14 -0.13
N SER A 35 14.40 -15.20 -0.78
CA SER A 35 15.04 -16.33 -0.08
C SER A 35 16.56 -16.21 -0.02
N SER A 36 17.15 -15.35 -0.85
CA SER A 36 18.60 -15.13 -0.89
C SER A 36 18.99 -13.69 -1.18
N LEU A 37 20.19 -13.28 -0.72
CA LEU A 37 20.79 -11.98 -1.05
C LEU A 37 21.00 -11.79 -2.56
N ALA A 38 21.25 -12.89 -3.28
CA ALA A 38 21.46 -12.87 -4.73
C ALA A 38 20.17 -12.52 -5.49
N GLU A 39 19.03 -13.05 -5.05
CA GLU A 39 17.70 -12.64 -5.55
C GLU A 39 17.41 -11.18 -5.23
N LEU A 40 17.77 -10.75 -4.01
CA LEU A 40 17.54 -9.38 -3.59
C LEU A 40 18.31 -8.36 -4.43
N LYS A 41 19.57 -8.67 -4.75
CA LYS A 41 20.45 -7.86 -5.60
C LYS A 41 19.99 -7.79 -7.06
N ASN A 42 19.28 -8.81 -7.55
CA ASN A 42 18.75 -8.86 -8.91
C ASN A 42 17.30 -8.35 -9.01
N ASN A 43 16.76 -7.75 -7.95
CA ASN A 43 15.42 -7.15 -8.01
C ASN A 43 15.42 -5.85 -8.82
N VAL A 44 14.52 -5.79 -9.79
CA VAL A 44 14.33 -4.62 -10.67
C VAL A 44 14.12 -3.31 -9.90
N TRP A 45 13.45 -3.37 -8.74
CA TRP A 45 13.17 -2.20 -7.90
C TRP A 45 14.37 -1.74 -7.06
N LEU A 46 15.28 -2.64 -6.69
CA LEU A 46 16.44 -2.31 -5.86
C LEU A 46 17.70 -2.03 -6.69
N SER A 47 17.72 -2.41 -7.97
CA SER A 47 18.83 -2.12 -8.87
C SER A 47 18.73 -0.76 -9.57
N ASP A 48 17.54 -0.14 -9.62
CA ASP A 48 17.31 1.15 -10.28
C ASP A 48 17.60 2.34 -9.35
N PRO A 49 18.58 3.23 -9.67
CA PRO A 49 18.85 4.44 -8.91
C PRO A 49 17.64 5.38 -8.78
N GLY A 50 16.74 5.38 -9.77
CA GLY A 50 15.54 6.23 -9.79
C GLY A 50 14.46 5.80 -8.77
N ALA A 51 14.52 4.57 -8.26
CA ALA A 51 13.54 4.06 -7.30
C ALA A 51 13.79 4.54 -5.86
N TYR A 52 15.03 4.88 -5.49
CA TYR A 52 15.40 5.23 -4.11
C TYR A 52 14.69 6.48 -3.56
N PRO A 53 14.50 7.58 -4.32
CA PRO A 53 13.73 8.73 -3.82
C PRO A 53 12.28 8.36 -3.46
N VAL A 54 11.64 7.49 -4.25
CA VAL A 54 10.27 7.02 -3.97
C VAL A 54 10.25 6.14 -2.72
N ILE A 55 11.20 5.20 -2.61
CA ILE A 55 11.36 4.35 -1.43
C ILE A 55 11.58 5.21 -0.17
N ALA A 56 12.39 6.27 -0.25
CA ALA A 56 12.65 7.15 0.88
C ALA A 56 11.37 7.83 1.39
N VAL A 57 10.52 8.33 0.49
CA VAL A 57 9.23 8.96 0.87
C VAL A 57 8.28 7.93 1.49
N LEU A 58 8.21 6.72 0.93
CA LEU A 58 7.36 5.65 1.47
C LEU A 58 7.80 5.23 2.87
N VAL A 59 9.10 5.02 3.08
CA VAL A 59 9.68 4.67 4.39
C VAL A 59 9.45 5.81 5.38
N PHE A 60 9.61 7.07 4.95
CA PHE A 60 9.34 8.22 5.81
C PHE A 60 7.87 8.31 6.21
N ALA A 61 6.94 8.20 5.26
CA ALA A 61 5.51 8.30 5.54
C ALA A 61 5.03 7.17 6.47
N THR A 62 5.40 5.93 6.15
CA THR A 62 5.07 4.76 6.97
C THR A 62 5.75 4.80 8.33
N GLY A 63 7.02 5.21 8.39
CA GLY A 63 7.77 5.39 9.62
C GLY A 63 7.15 6.44 10.53
N MET A 64 6.79 7.62 9.98
CA MET A 64 6.18 8.70 10.74
C MET A 64 4.79 8.32 11.25
N CYS A 65 3.97 7.67 10.41
CA CYS A 65 2.66 7.15 10.81
C CYS A 65 2.79 6.15 11.97
N THR A 66 3.72 5.19 11.83
CA THR A 66 3.95 4.16 12.85
C THR A 66 4.50 4.77 14.15
N ALA A 67 5.43 5.71 14.05
CA ALA A 67 6.01 6.40 15.20
C ALA A 67 4.96 7.22 15.96
N TYR A 68 4.14 7.99 15.24
CA TYR A 68 3.10 8.80 15.87
C TYR A 68 1.98 7.92 16.45
N GLY A 69 1.55 6.89 15.72
CA GLY A 69 0.59 5.90 16.22
C GLY A 69 1.11 5.18 17.46
N THR A 70 2.38 4.80 17.49
CA THR A 70 3.00 4.19 18.67
C THR A 70 3.06 5.18 19.83
N ARG A 71 3.43 6.44 19.56
CA ARG A 71 3.49 7.50 20.58
C ARG A 71 2.11 7.73 21.22
N THR A 72 1.04 7.78 20.43
CA THR A 72 -0.32 7.96 20.97
C THR A 72 -0.74 6.73 21.76
N LEU A 73 -0.52 5.52 21.23
CA LEU A 73 -0.83 4.27 21.94
C LEU A 73 -0.10 4.12 23.29
N MET A 74 1.15 4.57 23.39
CA MET A 74 1.93 4.45 24.64
C MET A 74 1.61 5.55 25.67
N ASN A 75 1.37 6.78 25.20
CA ASN A 75 1.21 7.93 26.08
C ASN A 75 -0.25 8.23 26.44
N ASN A 76 -1.22 7.80 25.64
CA ASN A 76 -2.63 7.99 25.96
C ASN A 76 -3.00 7.21 27.24
N PRO A 77 -3.65 7.87 28.22
CA PRO A 77 -4.06 7.20 29.47
C PRO A 77 -5.19 6.18 29.24
N ASP A 78 -5.95 6.33 28.15
CA ASP A 78 -7.05 5.43 27.82
C ASP A 78 -6.58 4.09 27.23
N VAL A 79 -5.33 4.03 26.73
CA VAL A 79 -4.77 2.84 26.09
C VAL A 79 -3.88 2.08 27.08
N ARG A 80 -4.33 0.88 27.46
CA ARG A 80 -3.72 0.05 28.51
C ARG A 80 -2.73 -1.00 27.99
N ILE A 81 -1.74 -0.56 27.20
CA ILE A 81 -0.69 -1.48 26.70
C ILE A 81 0.29 -1.84 27.82
N ASN A 82 0.66 -0.88 28.67
CA ASN A 82 1.55 -1.11 29.80
C ASN A 82 0.79 -1.74 30.98
N MET A 83 1.37 -2.80 31.58
CA MET A 83 0.78 -3.51 32.71
C MET A 83 0.49 -2.58 33.91
N GLY A 84 1.33 -1.58 34.15
CA GLY A 84 1.13 -0.61 35.23
C GLY A 84 -0.08 0.32 35.05
N LYS A 85 -0.55 0.54 33.81
CA LYS A 85 -1.71 1.40 33.51
C LYS A 85 -3.05 0.66 33.54
N ARG A 86 -3.04 -0.67 33.72
CA ARG A 86 -4.27 -1.50 33.71
C ARG A 86 -5.19 -1.25 34.91
N GLN A 87 -4.64 -0.70 36.00
CA GLN A 87 -5.36 -0.41 37.25
C GLN A 87 -5.96 1.02 37.29
N GLN A 88 -5.76 1.84 36.24
CA GLN A 88 -6.26 3.22 36.23
C GLN A 88 -7.79 3.26 36.21
N LEU A 89 -8.43 4.12 37.00
CA LEU A 89 -9.89 4.21 37.12
C LEU A 89 -10.57 4.34 35.75
N VAL A 90 -11.47 3.40 35.41
CA VAL A 90 -12.27 3.48 34.18
C VAL A 90 -13.25 4.62 34.33
N ARG A 91 -13.18 5.63 33.45
CA ARG A 91 -14.22 6.67 33.39
C ARG A 91 -15.52 6.01 32.94
N THR A 92 -16.47 5.90 33.85
CA THR A 92 -17.86 5.56 33.51
C THR A 92 -18.57 6.79 32.97
N TRP A 93 -19.54 6.59 32.07
CA TRP A 93 -20.34 7.65 31.49
C TRP A 93 -21.29 8.31 32.50
N GLU A 94 -21.51 7.67 33.64
CA GLU A 94 -22.15 8.30 34.80
C GLU A 94 -21.14 9.18 35.53
N GLY A 95 -21.53 10.44 35.81
CA GLY A 95 -20.70 11.45 36.46
C GLY A 95 -20.07 11.00 37.80
N PRO A 96 -19.11 11.79 38.32
CA PRO A 96 -18.32 11.40 39.48
C PRO A 96 -19.23 11.18 40.70
N GLY A 97 -19.49 9.92 41.07
CA GLY A 97 -20.14 9.59 42.34
C GLY A 97 -21.10 8.40 42.40
N LYS A 98 -21.35 7.64 41.32
CA LYS A 98 -22.41 6.60 41.37
C LYS A 98 -21.97 5.15 41.57
N TYR A 99 -20.70 4.82 41.36
CA TYR A 99 -20.20 3.44 41.53
C TYR A 99 -18.88 3.38 42.31
N PHE A 100 -18.81 4.08 43.44
CA PHE A 100 -17.92 3.68 44.53
C PHE A 100 -18.42 2.32 45.03
N PHE A 101 -17.88 1.23 44.46
CA PHE A 101 -18.24 -0.14 44.82
C PHE A 101 -18.02 -0.36 46.32
N PRO A 102 -19.05 -0.73 47.11
CA PRO A 102 -18.85 -1.35 48.40
C PRO A 102 -18.60 -2.86 48.20
N ASN A 103 -17.55 -3.34 48.89
CA ASN A 103 -17.01 -4.71 48.99
C ASN A 103 -16.13 -5.19 47.83
#